data_AF-A0A9Y1BVV5-F1
#
_entry.id   AF-A0A9Y1BVV5-F1
#
_cell.length_a   1.000
_cell.length_b   1.000
_cell.length_c   1.000
_cell.angle_alpha   90.00
_cell.angle_beta   90.00
_cell.angle_gamma   90.00
#
_symmetry.space_group_name_H-M   'P 1'
#
loop_
_entity.id
_entity.type
_entity.pdbx_description
1 polymer ?
#
loop_
_entity_poly.entity_id
_entity_poly.type
_entity_poly.pdbx_seq_one_letter_code
_entity_poly.pdbx_strand_id
1 'polypeptide(L)'
;MYTDSQEIFHLATQLQRINYLGHVQTFQIEFDLLEEEMKKKLLDVFNDSTGIGQFKSDMIIIEQVGERDFLKTVETFQYLAKVMGDLSAIDSITALVEISYKNDVHFIVVSFIPPDSLELISTSESKLYFELLNYVRTKWAFSKTFIR
;
A
#
# COMPACT_ATOMS: atom_id res chain seq x y z
N MET A 1 15.71 -18.09 5.57
CA MET A 1 14.28 -18.21 5.25
C MET A 1 14.06 -17.38 4.01
N TYR A 2 13.66 -17.99 2.89
CA TYR A 2 13.25 -17.22 1.72
C TYR A 2 11.81 -16.79 2.03
N THR A 3 11.56 -15.49 2.14
CA THR A 3 10.19 -14.97 2.08
C THR A 3 9.52 -15.59 0.87
N ASP A 4 8.37 -16.23 1.07
CA ASP A 4 7.75 -17.00 0.01
C ASP A 4 7.43 -16.03 -1.13
N SER A 5 7.92 -16.31 -2.34
CA SER A 5 7.69 -15.41 -3.49
C SER A 5 6.19 -15.17 -3.68
N GLN A 6 5.36 -16.13 -3.27
CA GLN A 6 3.90 -16.01 -3.22
C GLN A 6 3.40 -14.85 -2.37
N GLU A 7 4.00 -14.58 -1.20
CA GLU A 7 3.60 -13.50 -0.30
C GLU A 7 3.93 -12.13 -0.91
N ILE A 8 5.12 -11.98 -1.49
CA ILE A 8 5.53 -10.77 -2.22
C ILE A 8 4.57 -10.47 -3.38
N PHE A 9 4.28 -11.50 -4.20
CA PHE A 9 3.34 -11.36 -5.31
C PHE A 9 1.93 -11.03 -4.81
N HIS A 10 1.47 -11.68 -3.73
CA HIS A 10 0.18 -11.39 -3.13
C HIS A 10 0.07 -9.93 -2.70
N LEU A 11 1.02 -9.43 -1.91
CA LEU A 11 1.02 -8.03 -1.46
C LEU A 11 1.07 -7.05 -2.64
N ALA A 12 1.93 -7.29 -3.63
CA ALA A 12 1.97 -6.46 -4.84
C ALA A 12 0.63 -6.45 -5.59
N THR A 13 -0.03 -7.60 -5.70
CA THR A 13 -1.36 -7.73 -6.30
C THR A 13 -2.42 -6.95 -5.50
N GLN A 14 -2.37 -6.98 -4.16
CA GLN A 14 -3.31 -6.20 -3.34
C GLN A 14 -3.10 -4.70 -3.53
N LEU A 15 -1.85 -4.21 -3.60
CA LEU A 15 -1.56 -2.81 -3.91
C LEU A 15 -2.07 -2.42 -5.31
N GLN A 16 -1.91 -3.29 -6.30
CA GLN A 16 -2.47 -3.08 -7.63
C GLN A 16 -4.00 -3.01 -7.61
N ARG A 17 -4.65 -3.79 -6.75
CA ARG A 17 -6.11 -3.71 -6.55
C ARG A 17 -6.53 -2.39 -5.90
N ILE A 18 -5.71 -1.78 -5.05
CA ILE A 18 -6.00 -0.44 -4.50
C ILE A 18 -6.00 0.62 -5.63
N ASN A 19 -5.13 0.47 -6.64
CA ASN A 19 -5.18 1.32 -7.85
C ASN A 19 -6.50 1.19 -8.64
N TYR A 20 -7.33 0.17 -8.37
CA TYR A 20 -8.66 0.05 -8.99
C TYR A 20 -9.71 0.98 -8.34
N LEU A 21 -9.44 1.49 -7.13
CA LEU A 21 -10.30 2.45 -6.45
C LEU A 21 -10.23 3.82 -7.14
N GLY A 22 -9.03 4.21 -7.58
CA GLY A 22 -8.74 5.52 -8.18
C GLY A 22 -7.23 5.71 -8.35
N HIS A 23 -6.82 6.96 -8.53
CA HIS A 23 -5.41 7.30 -8.66
C HIS A 23 -4.74 7.35 -7.29
N VAL A 24 -3.87 6.38 -7.00
CA VAL A 24 -3.13 6.32 -5.74
C VAL A 24 -1.98 7.32 -5.77
N GLN A 25 -1.99 8.24 -4.80
CA GLN A 25 -0.97 9.26 -4.63
C GLN A 25 0.23 8.69 -3.87
N THR A 26 -0.04 7.97 -2.77
CA THR A 26 0.99 7.41 -1.90
C THR A 26 0.57 6.09 -1.27
N PHE A 27 1.53 5.19 -1.04
CA PHE A 27 1.42 4.10 -0.07
C PHE A 27 2.34 4.36 1.13
N GLN A 28 1.89 3.98 2.31
CA GLN A 28 2.64 3.98 3.56
C GLN A 28 2.58 2.57 4.12
N ILE A 29 3.72 1.89 4.18
CA ILE A 29 3.86 0.54 4.74
C ILE A 29 4.32 0.72 6.19
N GLU A 30 3.42 0.38 7.10
CA GLU A 30 3.61 0.49 8.54
C GLU A 30 4.07 -0.87 9.08
N PHE A 31 4.96 -0.82 10.07
CA PHE A 31 5.50 -2.00 10.74
C PHE A 31 5.19 -1.89 12.23
N ASP A 32 4.97 -3.03 12.89
CA ASP A 32 4.72 -3.08 14.34
C ASP A 32 5.89 -2.49 15.15
N LEU A 33 6.98 -3.25 15.25
CA LEU A 33 8.15 -2.96 16.06
C LEU A 33 9.39 -3.36 15.28
N LEU A 34 10.15 -2.36 14.84
CA LEU A 34 11.41 -2.56 14.16
C LEU A 34 12.58 -2.47 15.15
N GLU A 35 13.47 -3.45 15.12
CA GLU A 35 14.73 -3.38 15.83
C GLU A 35 15.64 -2.30 15.23
N GLU A 36 16.46 -1.64 16.05
CA GLU A 36 17.35 -0.55 15.62
C GLU A 36 18.32 -0.96 14.50
N GLU A 37 18.75 -2.23 14.46
CA GLU A 37 19.59 -2.73 13.37
C GLU A 37 18.81 -2.79 12.04
N MET A 38 17.54 -3.17 12.07
CA MET A 38 16.67 -3.20 10.89
C MET A 38 16.40 -1.78 10.39
N LYS A 39 16.11 -0.83 11.29
CA LYS A 39 15.89 0.59 10.93
C LYS A 39 17.07 1.16 10.16
N LYS A 40 18.31 0.88 10.58
CA LYS A 40 19.52 1.30 9.86
C LYS A 40 19.59 0.70 8.45
N LYS A 41 19.33 -0.60 8.31
CA LYS A 41 19.31 -1.27 7.01
C LYS A 41 18.20 -0.73 6.09
N LEU A 42 17.01 -0.46 6.64
CA LEU A 42 15.91 0.14 5.89
C LEU A 42 16.25 1.55 5.43
N LEU A 43 16.87 2.36 6.29
CA LEU A 43 17.34 3.71 5.92
C LEU A 43 18.38 3.68 4.78
N ASP A 44 19.30 2.71 4.82
CA ASP A 44 20.33 2.56 3.77
C ASP A 44 19.73 2.13 2.42
N VAL A 45 18.72 1.25 2.44
CA VAL A 45 18.08 0.70 1.23
C VAL A 45 17.01 1.63 0.65
N PHE A 46 16.20 2.26 1.50
CA PHE A 46 15.04 3.08 1.13
C PHE A 46 15.32 4.57 1.37
N ASN A 47 16.10 5.16 0.49
CA ASN A 47 16.49 6.57 0.53
C ASN A 47 15.95 7.40 -0.66
N ASP A 48 14.91 6.89 -1.32
CA ASP A 48 14.21 7.48 -2.48
C ASP A 48 15.00 7.55 -3.81
N SER A 49 16.33 7.59 -3.77
CA SER A 49 17.19 7.66 -4.98
C SER A 49 17.04 6.47 -5.93
N THR A 50 16.58 5.34 -5.42
CA THR A 50 16.36 4.07 -6.14
C THR A 50 14.93 3.93 -6.67
N GLY A 51 13.99 4.80 -6.28
CA GLY A 51 12.58 4.73 -6.66
C GLY A 51 11.81 3.54 -6.06
N ILE A 52 12.39 2.83 -5.08
CA ILE A 52 11.73 1.75 -4.35
C ILE A 52 10.97 2.23 -3.11
N GLY A 53 11.13 3.50 -2.73
CA GLY A 53 10.49 4.15 -1.58
C GLY A 53 11.50 4.81 -0.63
N GLN A 54 10.96 5.49 0.38
CA GLN A 54 11.71 6.19 1.41
C GLN A 54 11.34 5.65 2.80
N PHE A 55 12.35 5.30 3.62
CA PHE A 55 12.14 4.99 5.02
C PHE A 55 12.12 6.27 5.86
N LYS A 56 11.02 6.50 6.57
CA LYS A 56 10.81 7.69 7.40
C LYS A 56 9.86 7.36 8.54
N SER A 57 10.18 7.79 9.76
CA SER A 57 9.30 7.59 10.93
C SER A 57 8.82 6.14 11.10
N ASP A 58 9.73 5.18 10.99
CA ASP A 58 9.45 3.74 11.11
C ASP A 58 8.42 3.18 10.10
N MET A 59 8.29 3.81 8.93
CA MET A 59 7.46 3.33 7.81
C MET A 59 8.19 3.49 6.46
N ILE A 60 7.78 2.71 5.45
CA ILE A 60 8.16 2.95 4.05
C ILE A 60 7.09 3.76 3.35
N ILE A 61 7.48 4.92 2.83
CA ILE A 61 6.64 5.79 2.01
C ILE A 61 6.98 5.55 0.55
N ILE A 62 5.95 5.33 -0.27
CA ILE A 62 6.05 5.19 -1.71
C ILE A 62 5.17 6.29 -2.32
N GLU A 63 5.79 7.24 -3.02
CA GLU A 63 5.09 8.34 -3.68
C GLU A 63 4.83 8.04 -5.17
N GLN A 64 3.90 8.80 -5.79
CA GLN A 64 3.64 8.80 -7.24
C GLN A 64 3.28 7.41 -7.82
N VAL A 65 2.46 6.67 -7.09
CA VAL A 65 2.11 5.28 -7.42
C VAL A 65 1.37 5.16 -8.76
N GLY A 66 0.61 6.17 -9.19
CA GLY A 66 -0.12 6.12 -10.46
C GLY A 66 0.73 5.95 -11.72
N GLU A 67 2.04 6.21 -11.66
CA GLU A 67 3.01 5.95 -12.75
C GLU A 67 3.86 4.70 -12.50
N ARG A 68 3.62 3.98 -11.40
CA ARG A 68 4.43 2.86 -10.95
C ARG A 68 3.95 1.53 -11.55
N ASP A 69 4.83 0.87 -12.28
CA ASP A 69 4.58 -0.49 -12.77
C ASP A 69 4.63 -1.52 -11.61
N PHE A 70 3.85 -2.59 -11.74
CA PHE A 70 3.74 -3.71 -10.83
C PHE A 70 5.11 -4.27 -10.41
N LEU A 71 6.06 -4.34 -11.35
CA LEU A 71 7.42 -4.82 -11.10
C LEU A 71 8.16 -4.01 -10.02
N LYS A 72 8.02 -2.68 -9.99
CA LYS A 72 8.64 -1.84 -8.95
C LYS A 72 8.03 -2.07 -7.58
N THR A 73 6.74 -2.40 -7.54
CA THR A 73 6.05 -2.79 -6.30
C THR A 73 6.57 -4.12 -5.80
N VAL A 74 6.74 -5.11 -6.68
CA VAL A 74 7.37 -6.40 -6.36
C VAL A 74 8.80 -6.20 -5.85
N GLU A 75 9.61 -5.39 -6.53
CA GLU A 75 10.98 -5.07 -6.10
C GLU A 75 11.01 -4.45 -4.69
N THR A 76 10.09 -3.53 -4.40
CA THR A 76 9.96 -2.93 -3.05
C THR A 76 9.78 -3.99 -1.98
N PHE A 77 8.84 -4.92 -2.17
CA PHE A 77 8.60 -6.01 -1.24
C PHE A 77 9.75 -7.01 -1.18
N GLN A 78 10.48 -7.24 -2.28
CA GLN A 78 11.71 -8.05 -2.27
C GLN A 78 12.82 -7.42 -1.42
N TYR A 79 13.00 -6.10 -1.50
CA TYR A 79 13.97 -5.39 -0.65
C TYR A 79 13.55 -5.41 0.82
N LEU A 80 12.26 -5.21 1.10
CA LEU A 80 11.72 -5.34 2.45
C LEU A 80 11.97 -6.73 3.03
N ALA A 81 11.60 -7.77 2.29
CA ALA A 81 11.83 -9.17 2.65
C ALA A 81 13.30 -9.47 2.93
N LYS A 82 14.22 -8.90 2.13
CA LYS A 82 15.66 -9.08 2.32
C LYS A 82 16.18 -8.43 3.60
N VAL A 83 15.64 -7.28 3.98
CA VAL A 83 16.05 -6.56 5.19
C VAL A 83 15.41 -7.17 6.44
N MET A 84 14.12 -7.50 6.37
CA MET A 84 13.34 -7.96 7.52
C MET A 84 13.39 -9.48 7.72
N GLY A 85 13.78 -10.25 6.70
CA GLY A 85 13.79 -11.72 6.71
C GLY A 85 12.43 -12.33 6.32
N ASP A 86 11.34 -11.68 6.68
CA ASP A 86 9.97 -11.98 6.23
C ASP A 86 9.13 -10.69 6.15
N LEU A 87 7.91 -10.80 5.61
CA LEU A 87 6.98 -9.66 5.49
C LEU A 87 5.87 -9.69 6.54
N SER A 88 5.93 -10.62 7.49
CA SER A 88 4.94 -10.74 8.56
C SER A 88 4.96 -9.56 9.54
N ALA A 89 6.05 -8.79 9.55
CA ALA A 89 6.20 -7.56 10.32
C ALA A 89 5.43 -6.36 9.74
N ILE A 90 4.85 -6.47 8.53
CA ILE A 90 3.96 -5.45 7.99
C ILE A 90 2.63 -5.50 8.75
N ASP A 91 2.34 -4.45 9.52
CA ASP A 91 1.09 -4.32 10.25
C ASP A 91 -0.03 -3.85 9.32
N SER A 92 0.21 -2.75 8.60
CA SER A 92 -0.79 -2.15 7.73
C SER A 92 -0.14 -1.45 6.52
N ILE A 93 -0.91 -1.32 5.44
CA ILE A 93 -0.54 -0.50 4.29
C ILE A 93 -1.62 0.55 4.07
N THR A 94 -1.32 1.79 4.41
CA THR A 94 -2.21 2.93 4.24
C THR A 94 -1.99 3.57 2.86
N ALA A 95 -3.07 3.89 2.15
CA ALA A 95 -3.03 4.51 0.84
C ALA A 95 -3.87 5.79 0.79
N LEU A 96 -3.29 6.86 0.25
CA LEU A 96 -4.03 8.07 -0.13
C LEU A 96 -4.46 7.93 -1.59
N VAL A 97 -5.77 7.93 -1.83
CA VAL A 97 -6.33 7.69 -3.14
C VAL A 97 -7.22 8.86 -3.55
N GLU A 98 -6.95 9.38 -4.74
CA GLU A 98 -7.82 10.31 -5.45
C GLU A 98 -8.85 9.53 -6.26
N ILE A 99 -10.13 9.73 -5.97
CA ILE A 99 -11.24 9.03 -6.63
C ILE A 99 -12.16 10.02 -7.33
N SER A 100 -12.75 9.58 -8.44
CA SER A 100 -13.87 10.28 -9.07
C SER A 100 -15.19 9.63 -8.63
N TYR A 101 -16.04 10.42 -7.98
CA TYR A 101 -17.36 10.00 -7.49
C TYR A 101 -18.40 11.08 -7.81
N LYS A 102 -19.50 10.71 -8.47
CA LYS A 102 -20.59 11.63 -8.87
C LYS A 102 -20.12 12.89 -9.61
N ASN A 103 -19.05 12.77 -10.42
CA ASN A 103 -18.39 13.84 -11.18
C ASN A 103 -17.53 14.81 -10.36
N ASP A 104 -17.36 14.57 -9.06
CA ASP A 104 -16.44 15.31 -8.21
C ASP A 104 -15.21 14.46 -7.87
N VAL A 105 -14.12 15.14 -7.53
CA VAL A 105 -12.87 14.52 -7.08
C VAL A 105 -12.85 14.53 -5.56
N HIS A 106 -12.59 13.38 -4.95
CA HIS A 106 -12.46 13.22 -3.51
C HIS A 106 -11.15 12.51 -3.16
N PHE A 107 -10.60 12.83 -2.00
CA PHE A 107 -9.49 12.09 -1.42
C PHE A 107 -10.02 11.15 -0.35
N ILE A 108 -9.59 9.90 -0.43
CA ILE A 108 -9.88 8.88 0.59
C ILE A 108 -8.57 8.32 1.11
N VAL A 109 -8.58 7.93 2.38
CA VAL A 109 -7.50 7.14 2.98
C VAL A 109 -8.05 5.76 3.26
N VAL A 110 -7.43 4.75 2.67
CA VAL A 110 -7.76 3.34 2.92
C VAL A 110 -6.59 2.65 3.59
N SER A 111 -6.87 1.72 4.50
CA SER A 111 -5.86 0.84 5.09
C SER A 111 -6.10 -0.58 4.62
N PHE A 112 -5.06 -1.20 4.08
CA PHE A 112 -5.02 -2.62 3.79
C PHE A 112 -4.31 -3.32 4.94
N ILE A 113 -5.01 -4.24 5.60
CA ILE A 113 -4.48 -5.09 6.67
C ILE A 113 -4.32 -6.49 6.07
N PRO A 114 -3.08 -6.96 5.86
CA PRO A 114 -2.83 -8.30 5.33
C PRO A 114 -3.55 -9.39 6.15
N PRO A 115 -4.03 -10.47 5.51
CA PRO A 115 -3.81 -10.80 4.10
C PRO A 115 -4.82 -10.19 3.12
N ASP A 116 -6.01 -9.73 3.53
CA ASP A 116 -7.09 -9.41 2.56
C ASP A 116 -8.10 -8.34 3.01
N SER A 117 -7.90 -7.70 4.17
CA SER A 117 -8.86 -6.69 4.67
C SER A 117 -8.54 -5.32 4.10
N LEU A 118 -9.56 -4.61 3.62
CA LEU A 118 -9.46 -3.22 3.17
C LEU A 118 -10.52 -2.39 3.88
N GLU A 119 -10.08 -1.34 4.55
CA GLU A 119 -10.92 -0.44 5.33
C GLU A 119 -10.79 1.00 4.85
N LEU A 120 -11.91 1.73 4.85
CA LEU A 120 -11.90 3.19 4.66
C LEU A 120 -11.62 3.82 6.02
N ILE A 121 -10.52 4.55 6.13
CA ILE A 121 -10.10 5.22 7.37
C ILE A 121 -10.66 6.64 7.42
N SER A 122 -10.54 7.39 6.32
CA SER A 122 -11.02 8.76 6.26
C SER A 122 -11.33 9.21 4.83
N THR A 123 -12.03 10.34 4.72
CA THR A 123 -12.34 11.00 3.46
C THR A 123 -12.27 12.51 3.64
N SER A 124 -11.93 13.23 2.57
CA SER A 124 -11.96 14.68 2.51
C SER A 124 -13.36 15.28 2.72
N GLU A 125 -14.44 14.52 2.51
CA GLU A 125 -15.83 14.97 2.71
C GLU A 125 -16.58 14.05 3.67
N SER A 126 -16.64 14.43 4.94
CA SER A 126 -17.23 13.61 5.99
C SER A 126 -18.73 13.32 5.78
N LYS A 127 -19.47 14.19 5.09
CA LYS A 127 -20.91 13.96 4.83
C LYS A 127 -21.15 12.78 3.88
N LEU A 128 -20.18 12.44 3.05
CA LEU A 128 -20.27 11.35 2.07
C LEU A 128 -19.65 10.04 2.59
N TYR A 129 -19.20 9.99 3.85
CA TYR A 129 -18.45 8.86 4.39
C TYR A 129 -19.09 7.49 4.10
N PHE A 130 -20.37 7.30 4.39
CA PHE A 130 -21.05 6.01 4.18
C PHE A 130 -21.24 5.68 2.70
N GLU A 131 -21.42 6.67 1.84
CA GLU A 131 -21.51 6.47 0.39
C GLU A 131 -20.16 6.04 -0.18
N LEU A 132 -19.09 6.71 0.25
CA LEU A 132 -17.72 6.38 -0.15
C LEU A 132 -17.25 5.05 0.42
N LEU A 133 -17.67 4.67 1.63
CA LEU A 133 -17.43 3.35 2.19
C LEU A 133 -18.03 2.25 1.29
N ASN A 134 -19.27 2.43 0.86
CA ASN A 134 -19.93 1.48 -0.05
C ASN A 134 -19.26 1.46 -1.43
N TYR A 135 -18.83 2.61 -1.94
CA TYR A 135 -18.06 2.72 -3.17
C TYR A 135 -16.75 1.92 -3.08
N VAL A 136 -15.95 2.13 -2.03
CA VAL A 136 -14.67 1.44 -1.81
C VAL A 136 -14.88 -0.07 -1.71
N ARG A 137 -15.83 -0.52 -0.88
CA ARG A 137 -16.16 -1.95 -0.73
C ARG A 137 -16.56 -2.59 -2.05
N THR A 138 -17.39 -1.90 -2.83
CA THR A 138 -17.84 -2.38 -4.15
C THR A 138 -16.66 -2.49 -5.11
N LYS A 139 -15.86 -1.42 -5.26
CA LYS A 139 -14.68 -1.42 -6.14
C LYS A 139 -13.67 -2.49 -5.74
N TRP A 140 -13.43 -2.67 -4.44
CA TRP A 140 -12.54 -3.72 -3.92
C TRP A 140 -13.06 -5.13 -4.24
N ALA A 141 -14.35 -5.38 -4.07
CA ALA A 141 -14.94 -6.66 -4.44
C ALA A 141 -14.80 -6.94 -5.94
N PHE A 142 -15.01 -5.92 -6.79
CA PHE A 142 -14.85 -6.04 -8.24
C PHE A 142 -13.39 -6.22 -8.66
N SER A 143 -12.43 -5.59 -8.00
CA SER A 143 -11.01 -5.68 -8.38
C SER A 143 -10.50 -7.13 -8.34
N LYS A 144 -10.99 -7.96 -7.41
CA LYS A 144 -10.68 -9.40 -7.31
C LYS A 144 -11.10 -10.21 -8.55
N THR A 145 -12.03 -9.69 -9.36
CA THR A 145 -12.47 -10.33 -10.60
C THR A 145 -11.52 -10.03 -11.76
N PHE A 146 -10.95 -8.82 -11.78
CA PHE A 146 -10.12 -8.33 -12.88
C PHE A 146 -8.61 -8.50 -12.65
N ILE A 147 -8.17 -8.57 -11.40
CA ILE A 147 -6.76 -8.66 -11.00
C ILE A 147 -6.60 -9.95 -10.17
N ARG A 148 -5.90 -10.94 -10.75
CA ARG A 148 -5.66 -12.27 -10.16
C ARG A 148 -4.22 -12.42 -9.71
#